data_AF-A0A4P9Y0T1-F1
#
_entry.id   AF-A0A4P9Y0T1-F1
#
_cell.length_a   1.000
_cell.length_b   1.000
_cell.length_c   1.000
_cell.angle_alpha   90.00
_cell.angle_beta   90.00
_cell.angle_gamma   90.00
#
_symmetry.space_group_name_H-M   'P 1'
#
loop_
_entity.id
_entity.type
_entity.pdbx_description
1 polymer ?
#
loop_
_entity_poly.entity_id
_entity_poly.type
_entity_poly.pdbx_seq_one_letter_code
_entity_poly.pdbx_strand_id
1 'polypeptide(L)'
;MSYDPIKDLAERQPPKPSPYRGDPVRMEKLIRRVERTARPPPWTRWSQLLGYALGFGVTVYSVLYYDPGYTHHCYTPIRRWVAKKKEEFWTLDAEDEQELEEQGRVW
;
A
#
# COMPACT_ATOMS: atom_id res chain seq x y z
N MET A 1 3.29 57.53 6.31
CA MET A 1 3.12 56.82 5.02
C MET A 1 1.75 56.15 5.07
N SER A 2 0.73 56.76 4.46
CA SER A 2 -0.67 56.31 4.57
C SER A 2 -0.95 55.28 3.48
N TYR A 3 -1.27 54.04 3.87
CA TYR A 3 -1.67 52.99 2.94
C TYR A 3 -3.07 53.30 2.42
N ASP A 4 -3.22 53.38 1.10
CA ASP A 4 -4.48 53.72 0.43
C ASP A 4 -4.91 52.53 -0.44
N PRO A 5 -5.75 51.61 0.09
CA PRO A 5 -6.01 50.30 -0.52
C PRO A 5 -6.65 50.39 -1.91
N ILE A 6 -7.35 51.50 -2.20
CA ILE A 6 -8.05 51.71 -3.46
C ILE A 6 -7.05 52.00 -4.60
N LYS A 7 -6.00 52.77 -4.33
CA LYS A 7 -4.94 53.04 -5.32
C LYS A 7 -4.15 51.77 -5.63
N ASP A 8 -3.87 51.00 -4.58
CA ASP A 8 -3.16 49.73 -4.65
C ASP A 8 -3.90 48.67 -5.48
N LEU A 9 -5.23 48.66 -5.42
CA LEU A 9 -6.08 47.79 -6.25
C LEU A 9 -6.16 48.25 -7.71
N ALA A 10 -6.11 49.56 -7.97
CA ALA A 10 -6.15 50.11 -9.32
C ALA A 10 -4.81 49.91 -10.09
N GLU A 11 -3.69 49.86 -9.38
CA GLU A 11 -2.35 49.62 -9.95
C GLU A 11 -1.99 48.14 -10.13
N ARG A 12 -2.79 47.21 -9.58
CA ARG A 12 -2.63 45.79 -9.86
C ARG A 12 -3.00 45.50 -11.31
N GLN A 13 -1.98 45.30 -12.13
CA GLN A 13 -2.18 44.71 -13.46
C GLN A 13 -2.92 43.38 -13.30
N PRO A 14 -3.92 43.08 -14.16
CA PRO A 14 -4.56 41.78 -14.15
C PRO A 14 -3.47 40.70 -14.32
N PRO A 15 -3.61 39.54 -13.67
CA PRO A 15 -2.67 38.44 -13.88
C PRO A 15 -2.63 38.16 -15.38
N LYS A 16 -1.42 38.11 -15.95
CA LYS A 16 -1.24 37.77 -17.36
C LYS A 16 -2.07 36.52 -17.66
N PRO A 17 -2.91 36.53 -18.71
CA PRO A 17 -3.77 35.40 -19.00
C PRO A 17 -2.91 34.14 -19.10
N SER A 18 -3.31 33.09 -18.39
CA SER A 18 -2.61 31.81 -18.44
C SER A 18 -2.49 31.37 -19.90
N PRO A 19 -1.30 31.03 -20.41
CA PRO A 19 -1.09 30.66 -21.82
C PRO A 19 -1.81 29.36 -22.21
N TYR A 20 -2.47 28.71 -21.25
CA TYR A 20 -3.21 27.46 -21.40
C TYR A 20 -4.73 27.66 -21.56
N ARG A 21 -5.26 28.87 -21.37
CA ARG A 21 -6.70 29.12 -21.42
C ARG A 21 -7.11 29.59 -22.83
N GLY A 22 -7.37 28.65 -23.75
CA GLY A 22 -8.15 28.97 -24.95
C GLY A 22 -7.71 28.35 -26.28
N ASP A 23 -6.53 27.73 -26.38
CA ASP A 23 -6.05 27.19 -27.66
C ASP A 23 -6.35 25.69 -27.79
N PRO A 24 -7.41 25.26 -28.53
CA PRO A 24 -7.77 23.85 -28.65
C PRO A 24 -6.64 23.00 -29.25
N VAL A 25 -5.89 23.56 -30.20
CA VAL A 25 -4.76 22.91 -30.88
C VAL A 25 -3.57 22.68 -29.93
N ARG A 26 -3.34 23.58 -28.97
CA ARG A 26 -2.26 23.40 -27.97
C ARG A 26 -2.66 22.38 -26.92
N MET A 27 -3.92 22.37 -26.50
CA MET A 27 -4.44 21.34 -25.59
C MET A 27 -4.31 19.95 -26.20
N GLU A 28 -4.65 19.79 -27.47
CA GLU A 28 -4.53 18.50 -28.14
C GLU A 28 -3.07 18.00 -28.22
N LYS A 29 -2.11 18.91 -28.42
CA LYS A 29 -0.68 18.59 -28.37
C LYS A 29 -0.22 18.19 -26.97
N LEU A 30 -0.77 18.82 -25.92
CA LEU A 30 -0.47 18.47 -24.53
C LEU A 30 -1.06 17.11 -24.17
N ILE A 31 -2.32 16.85 -24.52
CA ILE A 31 -2.98 15.55 -24.33
C ILE A 31 -2.17 14.45 -25.00
N ARG A 32 -1.76 14.63 -26.27
CA ARG A 32 -0.90 13.65 -26.97
C ARG A 32 0.45 13.40 -26.31
N ARG A 33 1.04 14.42 -25.67
CA ARG A 33 2.31 14.26 -24.93
C ARG A 33 2.07 13.50 -23.63
N VAL A 34 1.03 13.85 -22.89
CA VAL A 34 0.63 13.15 -21.67
C VAL A 34 0.32 11.70 -22.00
N GLU A 35 -0.44 11.39 -23.05
CA GLU A 35 -0.74 10.02 -23.47
C GLU A 35 0.50 9.21 -23.84
N ARG A 36 1.50 9.83 -24.51
CA ARG A 36 2.78 9.17 -24.82
C ARG A 36 3.58 8.87 -23.55
N THR A 37 3.58 9.78 -22.58
CA THR A 37 4.30 9.63 -21.31
C THR A 37 3.50 8.85 -20.26
N ALA A 38 2.18 8.69 -20.45
CA ALA A 38 1.26 8.01 -19.54
C ALA A 38 1.39 6.49 -19.57
N ARG A 39 2.24 5.93 -20.46
CA ARG A 39 2.57 4.51 -20.40
C ARG A 39 3.54 4.29 -19.24
N PRO A 40 3.10 3.71 -18.11
CA PRO A 40 4.02 3.43 -17.03
C PRO A 40 5.09 2.46 -17.55
N PRO A 41 6.35 2.63 -17.15
CA PRO A 41 7.41 1.72 -17.54
C PRO A 41 7.08 0.28 -17.08
N PRO A 42 7.55 -0.75 -17.80
CA PRO A 42 7.09 -2.13 -17.59
C PRO A 42 7.35 -2.67 -16.18
N TRP A 43 8.33 -2.12 -15.45
CA TRP A 43 8.63 -2.47 -14.06
C TRP A 43 7.69 -1.86 -13.00
N THR A 44 6.78 -0.96 -13.40
CA THR A 44 5.97 -0.19 -12.44
C THR A 44 4.99 -1.10 -11.70
N ARG A 45 4.47 -2.12 -12.38
CA ARG A 45 3.61 -3.13 -11.74
C ARG A 45 4.40 -3.96 -10.73
N TRP A 46 5.64 -4.29 -11.05
CA TRP A 46 6.52 -5.04 -10.16
C TRP A 46 6.89 -4.23 -8.92
N SER A 47 7.20 -2.94 -9.05
CA SER A 47 7.49 -2.09 -7.90
C SER A 47 6.27 -1.89 -7.01
N GLN A 48 5.06 -1.79 -7.58
CA GLN A 48 3.81 -1.75 -6.81
C GLN A 48 3.58 -3.04 -6.04
N LEU A 49 3.71 -4.20 -6.70
CA LEU A 49 3.58 -5.50 -6.05
C LEU A 49 4.61 -5.68 -4.94
N LEU A 50 5.86 -5.30 -5.18
CA LEU A 50 6.92 -5.32 -4.18
C LEU A 50 6.58 -4.41 -2.99
N GLY A 51 6.06 -3.21 -3.25
CA GLY A 51 5.60 -2.29 -2.21
C GLY A 51 4.51 -2.89 -1.33
N TYR A 52 3.50 -3.51 -1.94
CA TYR A 52 2.44 -4.20 -1.20
C TYR A 52 2.97 -5.40 -0.42
N ALA A 53 3.83 -6.21 -1.02
CA ALA A 53 4.44 -7.37 -0.36
C ALA A 53 5.29 -6.95 0.84
N LEU A 54 6.09 -5.89 0.71
CA LEU A 54 6.89 -5.33 1.80
C LEU A 54 6.00 -4.75 2.91
N GLY A 55 4.98 -3.96 2.57
CA GLY A 55 4.06 -3.40 3.56
C GLY A 55 3.31 -4.47 4.35
N PHE A 56 2.81 -5.49 3.65
CA PHE A 56 2.20 -6.65 4.28
C PHE A 56 3.21 -7.42 5.15
N GLY A 57 4.41 -7.68 4.63
CA GLY A 57 5.48 -8.37 5.35
C GLY A 57 5.90 -7.66 6.64
N VAL A 58 6.09 -6.34 6.60
CA VAL A 58 6.39 -5.52 7.78
C VAL A 58 5.26 -5.60 8.79
N THR A 59 4.01 -5.56 8.35
CA THR A 59 2.84 -5.69 9.24
C THR A 59 2.82 -7.04 9.94
N VAL A 60 2.97 -8.13 9.18
CA VAL A 60 3.02 -9.51 9.72
C VAL A 60 4.21 -9.67 10.67
N TYR A 61 5.38 -9.17 10.30
CA TYR A 61 6.57 -9.19 11.14
C TYR A 61 6.34 -8.44 12.46
N SER A 62 5.71 -7.27 12.40
CA SER A 62 5.43 -6.45 13.57
C SER A 62 4.49 -7.15 14.54
N VAL A 63 3.45 -7.81 14.03
CA VAL A 63 2.47 -8.53 14.86
C VAL A 63 3.07 -9.80 15.45
N LEU A 64 3.78 -10.59 14.64
CA LEU A 64 4.20 -11.94 15.03
C LEU A 64 5.58 -12.03 15.67
N TYR A 65 6.54 -11.21 15.25
CA TYR A 65 7.96 -11.36 15.61
C TYR A 65 8.54 -10.17 16.35
N TYR A 66 8.06 -8.95 16.09
CA TYR A 66 8.57 -7.76 16.76
C TYR A 66 8.08 -7.70 18.21
N ASP A 67 9.00 -7.88 19.16
CA ASP A 67 8.70 -7.92 20.59
C ASP A 67 9.46 -6.80 21.34
N PRO A 68 8.82 -5.65 21.64
CA PRO A 68 9.51 -4.55 22.32
C PRO A 68 9.72 -4.74 23.83
N GLY A 69 9.47 -5.91 24.43
CA GLY A 69 9.88 -6.20 25.81
C GLY A 69 9.02 -7.22 26.57
N TYR A 70 9.32 -7.39 27.87
CA TYR A 70 8.81 -8.46 28.77
C TYR A 70 7.33 -8.38 29.18
N THR A 71 6.50 -7.54 28.54
CA THR A 71 5.10 -7.31 28.95
C THR A 71 4.09 -7.94 27.98
N HIS A 72 2.95 -8.40 28.51
CA HIS A 72 1.86 -8.97 27.70
C HIS A 72 1.39 -7.96 26.64
N HIS A 73 1.49 -8.30 25.36
CA HIS A 73 1.14 -7.41 24.24
C HIS A 73 -0.24 -7.70 23.68
N CYS A 74 -0.86 -6.70 23.05
CA CYS A 74 -2.16 -6.83 22.38
C CYS A 74 -2.14 -7.91 21.29
N TYR A 75 -0.95 -8.23 20.75
CA TYR A 75 -0.74 -9.22 19.69
C TYR A 75 -0.37 -10.63 20.21
N THR A 76 -0.17 -10.80 21.53
CA THR A 76 0.07 -12.12 22.14
C THR A 76 -1.00 -13.17 21.81
N PRO A 77 -2.33 -12.89 21.83
CA PRO A 77 -3.32 -13.90 21.44
C PRO A 77 -3.19 -14.33 19.98
N ILE A 78 -2.84 -13.40 19.08
CA ILE A 78 -2.64 -13.70 17.65
C ILE A 78 -1.42 -14.61 17.48
N ARG A 79 -0.31 -14.34 18.18
CA ARG A 79 0.87 -15.21 18.16
C ARG A 79 0.56 -16.63 18.62
N ARG A 80 -0.18 -16.78 19.72
CA ARG A 80 -0.60 -18.09 20.24
C ARG A 80 -1.51 -18.82 19.25
N TRP A 81 -2.45 -18.12 18.63
CA TRP A 81 -3.31 -18.70 17.61
C TRP A 81 -2.51 -19.16 16.38
N VAL A 82 -1.56 -18.35 15.89
CA VAL A 82 -0.68 -18.75 14.78
C VAL A 82 0.20 -19.93 15.17
N ALA A 83 0.75 -19.96 16.38
CA ALA A 83 1.54 -21.09 16.86
C ALA A 83 0.70 -22.39 16.87
N LYS A 84 -0.52 -22.34 17.43
CA LYS A 84 -1.47 -23.46 17.42
C LYS A 84 -1.80 -23.92 16.00
N LYS A 85 -2.04 -22.98 15.08
CA LYS A 85 -2.34 -23.29 13.68
C LYS A 85 -1.15 -23.88 12.92
N LYS A 86 0.07 -23.44 13.24
CA LYS A 86 1.29 -24.04 12.69
C LYS A 86 1.47 -25.47 13.18
N GLU A 87 1.19 -25.72 14.46
CA GLU A 87 1.19 -27.07 15.03
C GLU A 87 0.15 -27.92 14.31
N GLU A 88 -1.12 -27.52 14.30
CA GLU A 88 -2.22 -28.24 13.61
C GLU A 88 -1.95 -28.51 12.11
N PHE A 89 -1.20 -27.65 11.41
CA PHE A 89 -0.89 -27.87 9.99
C PHE A 89 0.28 -28.83 9.79
N TRP A 90 1.22 -28.90 10.74
CA TRP A 90 2.38 -29.79 10.68
C TRP A 90 2.19 -31.10 11.44
N THR A 91 1.19 -31.19 12.31
CA THR A 91 0.76 -32.41 12.98
C THR A 91 -0.44 -32.99 12.24
N LEU A 92 -0.48 -34.31 12.11
CA LEU A 92 -1.66 -35.01 11.62
C LEU A 92 -2.82 -34.75 12.59
N ASP A 93 -4.01 -34.44 12.09
CA ASP A 93 -5.17 -34.23 12.96
C ASP A 93 -5.54 -35.55 13.65
N ALA A 94 -6.13 -35.49 14.85
CA ALA A 94 -6.48 -36.72 15.58
C ALA A 94 -7.52 -37.57 14.82
N GLU A 95 -8.33 -36.94 13.97
CA GLU A 95 -9.25 -37.63 13.05
C GLU A 95 -8.48 -38.30 11.89
N ASP A 96 -7.49 -37.62 11.30
CA ASP A 96 -6.63 -38.18 10.26
C ASP A 96 -5.78 -39.36 10.80
N GLU A 97 -5.34 -39.30 12.06
CA GLU A 97 -4.63 -40.40 12.73
C GLU A 97 -5.54 -41.61 12.93
N GLN A 98 -6.79 -41.41 13.34
CA GLN A 98 -7.79 -42.49 13.44
C GLN A 98 -8.13 -43.10 12.07
N GLU A 99 -8.29 -42.29 11.03
CA GLU A 99 -8.50 -42.80 9.67
C GLU A 99 -7.29 -43.61 9.16
N LEU A 100 -6.06 -43.20 9.48
CA LEU A 100 -4.86 -43.96 9.13
C LEU A 100 -4.70 -45.25 9.95
N GLU A 101 -5.13 -45.26 11.22
CA GLU A 101 -5.19 -46.46 12.07
C GLU A 101 -6.21 -47.47 11.52
N GLU A 102 -7.40 -47.01 11.13
CA GLU A 102 -8.42 -47.85 10.49
C GLU A 102 -7.96 -48.43 9.14
N GLN A 103 -7.13 -47.69 8.40
CA GLN A 103 -6.51 -48.14 7.15
C GLN A 103 -5.25 -49.00 7.35
N GLY A 104 -4.79 -49.20 8.59
CA GLY A 104 -3.60 -49.99 8.91
C GLY A 104 -2.30 -49.42 8.33
N ARG A 105 -2.23 -48.09 8.14
CA ARG A 105 -1.10 -47.38 7.51
C ARG A 105 -0.18 -46.67 8.50
N VAL A 106 -0.37 -46.89 9.79
CA VAL A 106 0.49 -46.37 10.85
C VAL A 106 1.53 -47.45 11.18
N TRP A 107 2.82 -47.13 10.99
CA TRP A 107 3.97 -48.02 11.24
C TRP A 107 4.81 -47.52 12.41
#